data_AF-A0A920LQ41-F1
#
_entry.id   AF-A0A920LQ41-F1
#
_cell.length_a   1.000
_cell.length_b   1.000
_cell.length_c   1.000
_cell.angle_alpha   90.00
_cell.angle_beta   90.00
_cell.angle_gamma   90.00
#
_symmetry.space_group_name_H-M   'P 1'
#
loop_
_entity.id
_entity.type
_entity.pdbx_description
1 polymer ?
#
loop_
_entity_poly.entity_id
_entity_poly.type
_entity_poly.pdbx_seq_one_letter_code
_entity_poly.pdbx_strand_id
1 'polypeptide(L)' 'MVRLTPKFIYLIVLLAGLGLAAADHLTSRSMAGLGAPSDLGNACAPCGAPCTE' A
#
# COMPACT_ATOMS: atom_id res chain seq x y z
N MET A 1 6.96 -19.47 30.73
CA MET A 1 6.81 -18.01 30.97
C MET A 1 7.71 -17.28 29.98
N VAL A 2 7.13 -16.52 29.05
CA VAL A 2 7.90 -15.69 28.12
C VAL A 2 8.56 -14.58 28.93
N ARG A 3 9.89 -14.55 28.97
CA ARG A 3 10.61 -13.45 29.60
C ARG A 3 10.66 -12.28 28.63
N LEU A 4 9.96 -11.19 28.97
CA LEU A 4 10.10 -9.92 28.25
C LEU A 4 11.50 -9.39 28.51
N THR A 5 12.39 -9.60 27.55
CA THR A 5 13.70 -8.95 27.51
C THR A 5 13.61 -7.69 26.63
N PRO A 6 14.51 -6.72 26.79
CA PRO A 6 14.56 -5.55 25.92
C PRO A 6 14.58 -5.91 24.44
N LYS A 7 15.29 -7.00 24.08
CA LYS A 7 15.31 -7.55 22.72
C LYS A 7 13.91 -7.88 22.19
N PHE A 8 13.05 -8.51 23.00
CA PHE A 8 11.67 -8.80 22.60
C PHE A 8 10.86 -7.52 22.42
N ILE A 9 11.04 -6.52 23.29
CA ILE A 9 10.37 -5.22 23.17
C ILE A 9 10.76 -4.55 21.85
N TYR A 10 12.06 -4.51 21.53
CA TYR A 10 12.54 -3.95 20.26
C TYR A 10 11.97 -4.68 19.05
N LEU A 11 11.94 -6.02 19.08
CA LEU A 11 11.36 -6.80 17.99
C LEU A 11 9.87 -6.51 17.82
N ILE A 12 9.11 -6.41 18.91
CA ILE A 12 7.67 -6.08 18.85
C ILE A 12 7.46 -4.70 18.25
N VAL A 13 8.19 -3.68 18.72
CA VAL A 13 8.08 -2.31 18.20
C VAL A 13 8.44 -2.25 16.72
N LEU A 14 9.51 -2.94 16.31
CA LEU A 14 9.95 -2.98 14.91
C LEU A 14 8.90 -3.66 14.01
N LEU A 15 8.36 -4.80 14.43
CA LEU A 15 7.30 -5.50 13.70
C LEU A 15 6.01 -4.69 13.64
N ALA A 16 5.63 -4.03 14.72
CA ALA A 16 4.45 -3.17 14.76
C ALA A 16 4.60 -1.98 13.78
N GLY A 17 5.75 -1.30 13.80
CA GLY A 17 6.03 -0.19 12.88
C GLY A 17 6.02 -0.64 11.41
N LEU A 18 6.66 -1.78 11.11
CA LEU A 18 6.64 -2.37 9.77
C LEU A 18 5.23 -2.71 9.31
N GLY A 19 4.43 -3.34 10.18
CA GLY A 19 3.04 -3.69 9.87
C GLY A 19 2.18 -2.47 9.59
N LEU A 20 2.37 -1.39 10.37
CA LEU A 20 1.65 -0.13 10.15
C LEU A 20 2.00 0.51 8.81
N ALA A 21 3.30 0.59 8.49
CA ALA A 21 3.76 1.15 7.22
C ALA A 21 3.29 0.31 6.02
N ALA A 22 3.33 -1.02 6.13
CA ALA A 22 2.82 -1.91 5.11
C ALA A 22 1.30 -1.74 4.91
N ALA A 23 0.53 -1.64 6.00
CA ALA A 23 -0.91 -1.41 5.93
C ALA A 23 -1.25 -0.06 5.28
N ASP A 24 -0.56 1.02 5.67
CA ASP A 24 -0.70 2.34 5.05
C ASP A 24 -0.41 2.28 3.55
N HIS A 25 0.69 1.65 3.15
CA HIS A 25 1.06 1.53 1.74
C HIS A 25 0.03 0.70 0.94
N LEU A 26 -0.47 -0.40 1.49
CA LEU A 26 -1.46 -1.26 0.82
C LEU A 26 -2.85 -0.63 0.74
N THR A 27 -3.22 0.22 1.70
CA THR A 27 -4.50 0.93 1.75
C THR A 27 -4.44 2.33 1.15
N SER A 28 -3.25 2.78 0.73
CA SER A 28 -3.05 4.08 0.14
C SER A 28 -3.89 4.23 -1.13
N ARG A 29 -4.63 5.34 -1.22
CA ARG A 29 -5.46 5.68 -2.41
C ARG A 29 -4.63 5.79 -3.69
N SER A 30 -3.31 5.93 -3.60
CA SER A 30 -2.40 5.86 -4.74
C SER A 30 -2.50 4.52 -5.52
N MET A 31 -2.91 3.44 -4.85
CA MET A 31 -3.15 2.12 -5.46
C MET A 31 -4.58 1.94 -5.97
N ALA A 32 -5.51 2.84 -5.66
CA ALA A 32 -6.93 2.67 -5.98
C ALA A 32 -7.25 2.72 -7.49
N GLY A 33 -6.32 3.21 -8.32
CA GLY A 33 -6.42 3.23 -9.79
C GLY A 33 -5.37 2.38 -10.52
N LEU A 34 -4.52 1.64 -9.79
CA LEU A 34 -3.52 0.76 -10.40
C LEU A 34 -4.20 -0.52 -10.89
N GLY A 35 -4.66 -0.51 -12.14
CA GLY A 35 -5.18 -1.69 -12.84
C GLY A 35 -6.69 -1.90 -12.76
N ALA A 36 -7.46 -0.90 -12.30
CA ALA A 36 -8.92 -0.97 -12.38
C ALA A 36 -9.38 -0.81 -13.84
N PRO A 37 -10.11 -1.79 -14.43
CA PRO A 37 -10.57 -1.71 -15.82
C PRO A 37 -11.53 -0.54 -16.09
N SER A 38 -12.10 0.04 -15.03
CA SER A 38 -12.97 1.22 -15.06
C SER A 38 -12.23 2.53 -15.37
N ASP A 39 -10.92 2.59 -15.15
CA ASP A 39 -10.09 3.78 -15.48
C ASP A 39 -9.77 3.88 -16.98
N LEU A 40 -10.03 2.83 -17.77
CA LEU A 40 -9.83 2.83 -19.22
C LEU A 40 -11.05 3.29 -20.03
N GLY A 41 -12.13 3.72 -19.37
CA GLY A 41 -13.39 4.12 -20.03
C GLY A 41 -13.23 5.21 -21.11
N ASN A 42 -12.13 5.97 -21.09
CA ASN A 42 -11.70 6.87 -22.18
C ASN A 42 -10.16 6.99 -22.28
N ALA A 43 -9.39 6.01 -21.78
CA ALA A 43 -7.93 6.11 -21.78
C ALA A 43 -7.32 5.46 -23.02
N CYS A 44 -6.75 6.27 -23.91
CA CYS A 44 -6.09 5.80 -25.13
C CYS A 44 -4.60 5.45 -24.93
N ALA A 45 -4.04 5.69 -23.73
CA ALA A 45 -2.65 5.40 -23.41
C ALA A 45 -2.52 4.66 -22.05
N PRO A 46 -1.48 3.82 -21.88
CA PRO A 46 -1.25 3.04 -20.66
C PRO A 46 -0.99 3.88 -19.40
N CYS A 47 -0.93 5.21 -19.53
CA CYS A 47 -0.81 6.20 -18.45
C CYS A 47 -2.11 6.97 -18.16
N GLY A 48 -3.26 6.58 -18.72
CA GLY A 48 -4.55 7.24 -18.45
C GLY A 48 -4.81 8.51 -19.28
N ALA A 49 -4.06 8.74 -20.38
CA ALA A 49 -4.31 9.90 -21.23
C ALA A 49 -5.67 9.78 -21.95
N PRO A 50 -6.49 10.86 -22.00
CA PRO A 50 -7.81 10.81 -22.61
C PRO A 50 -7.71 10.62 -24.12
N CYS A 51 -8.62 9.83 -24.68
CA CYS A 51 -8.91 9.87 -26.11
C CYS A 51 -9.52 11.25 -26.41
N THR A 52 -8.84 12.05 -27.24
CA THR A 52 -9.49 13.14 -27.95
C THR A 52 -10.28 12.52 -29.10
N GLU A 53 -11.45 13.09 -29.41
CA GLU A 53 -12.40 12.57 -30.40
C GLU A 53 -11.79 12.28 -31.78
#